data_AF-A0A6G1RKR5-F1
#
_entry.id   AF-A0A6G1RKR5-F1
#
_cell.length_a   1.000
_cell.length_b   1.000
_cell.length_c   1.000
_cell.angle_alpha   90.00
_cell.angle_beta   90.00
_cell.angle_gamma   90.00
#
_symmetry.space_group_name_H-M   'P 1'
#
loop_
_entity.id
_entity.type
_entity.pdbx_description
1 polymer ?
#
loop_
_entity_poly.entity_id
_entity_poly.type
_entity_poly.pdbx_seq_one_letter_code
_entity_poly.pdbx_strand_id
1 'polypeptide(L)'
;AAPAPAPLDKGCSLRHSLRLPAAAAAADTGMKRPLGRRYGLWFRLRKLIIWLLGVYIAIPFLVKLCPAIQAKLVFLNFVRVPYFIDLKRPQDQGLNHTCNYYLQPEEDVTIGVWHTVPAALWKTARGKDQLWFEDALGSSHPVILYLHGNAGTR
;
A
#
# COMPACT_ATOMS: atom_id res chain seq x y z
N ALA A 1 -1.80 -87.57 -85.34
CA ALA A 1 -0.52 -88.22 -84.97
C ALA A 1 0.60 -87.36 -85.57
N ALA A 2 1.60 -86.83 -84.89
CA ALA A 2 2.11 -86.77 -83.51
C ALA A 2 3.12 -85.56 -83.47
N PRO A 3 3.80 -85.20 -82.36
CA PRO A 3 3.41 -85.05 -80.96
C PRO A 3 3.89 -83.70 -80.31
N ALA A 4 3.44 -83.53 -79.05
CA ALA A 4 3.90 -82.79 -77.84
C ALA A 4 5.33 -82.14 -77.80
N PRO A 5 5.68 -81.26 -76.81
CA PRO A 5 5.36 -81.40 -75.38
C PRO A 5 5.05 -80.12 -74.56
N ALA A 6 4.39 -80.32 -73.41
CA ALA A 6 4.40 -79.42 -72.24
C ALA A 6 5.69 -79.65 -71.41
N PRO A 7 6.05 -78.86 -70.37
CA PRO A 7 5.34 -78.98 -69.07
C PRO A 7 5.40 -77.76 -68.09
N LEU A 8 4.57 -77.84 -67.02
CA LEU A 8 4.84 -77.56 -65.57
C LEU A 8 5.33 -76.15 -65.14
N ASP A 9 4.89 -75.49 -64.05
CA ASP A 9 4.63 -75.88 -62.65
C ASP A 9 3.70 -74.81 -61.99
N LYS A 10 2.64 -75.12 -61.22
CA LYS A 10 2.50 -75.63 -59.83
C LYS A 10 2.60 -74.58 -58.69
N GLY A 11 1.62 -74.66 -57.78
CA GLY A 11 1.58 -74.06 -56.43
C GLY A 11 0.47 -73.00 -56.29
N CYS A 12 -0.77 -73.29 -55.84
CA CYS A 12 -1.19 -73.89 -54.55
C CYS A 12 -0.53 -73.14 -53.38
N SER A 13 -1.15 -72.63 -52.33
CA SER A 13 -2.42 -72.80 -51.62
C SER A 13 -2.41 -71.62 -50.61
N LEU A 14 -3.49 -71.07 -50.05
CA LEU A 14 -4.29 -71.72 -49.02
C LEU A 14 -5.44 -70.78 -48.66
N ARG A 15 -6.63 -71.37 -48.63
CA ARG A 15 -7.89 -70.72 -48.30
C ARG A 15 -7.99 -70.45 -46.78
N HIS A 16 -8.63 -69.32 -46.46
CA HIS A 16 -9.80 -69.21 -45.60
C HIS A 16 -9.76 -69.92 -44.23
N SER A 17 -9.90 -69.15 -43.14
CA SER A 17 -11.13 -69.13 -42.31
C SER A 17 -10.88 -68.75 -40.84
N LEU A 18 -11.69 -67.81 -40.35
CA LEU A 18 -12.43 -67.86 -39.07
C LEU A 18 -11.70 -67.72 -37.70
N ARG A 19 -12.05 -66.60 -37.04
CA ARG A 19 -12.69 -66.45 -35.70
C ARG A 19 -11.86 -66.04 -34.46
N LEU A 20 -12.40 -64.94 -33.87
CA LEU A 20 -12.66 -64.62 -32.44
C LEU A 20 -11.58 -63.86 -31.64
N PRO A 21 -12.02 -63.08 -30.61
CA PRO A 21 -11.46 -61.80 -30.21
C PRO A 21 -10.61 -61.92 -28.94
N ALA A 22 -9.58 -61.08 -28.82
CA ALA A 22 -9.03 -60.63 -27.54
C ALA A 22 -7.83 -59.73 -27.80
N ALA A 23 -7.90 -58.50 -27.28
CA ALA A 23 -6.89 -57.95 -26.38
C ALA A 23 -7.17 -56.47 -26.20
N ALA A 24 -7.42 -56.10 -24.96
CA ALA A 24 -7.59 -54.74 -24.53
C ALA A 24 -6.36 -53.89 -24.91
N ALA A 25 -6.56 -52.87 -25.73
CA ALA A 25 -5.64 -51.75 -25.82
C ALA A 25 -6.04 -50.73 -24.74
N ALA A 26 -5.66 -51.04 -23.50
CA ALA A 26 -5.55 -50.06 -22.42
C ALA A 26 -4.15 -49.45 -22.46
N ALA A 27 -4.05 -48.19 -22.00
CA ALA A 27 -2.91 -47.27 -22.02
C ALA A 27 -2.71 -46.56 -23.37
N ASP A 28 -2.86 -45.24 -23.46
CA ASP A 28 -2.11 -44.27 -22.69
C ASP A 28 -2.89 -42.95 -22.54
N THR A 29 -3.64 -42.78 -21.45
CA THR A 29 -4.01 -41.44 -20.98
C THR A 29 -2.80 -40.83 -20.30
N GLY A 30 -1.96 -40.17 -21.11
CA GLY A 30 -0.85 -39.34 -20.65
C GLY A 30 -1.34 -38.28 -19.69
N MET A 31 -1.27 -38.60 -18.39
CA MET A 31 -1.58 -37.69 -17.30
C MET A 31 -0.50 -36.61 -17.27
N LYS A 32 -0.71 -35.52 -18.01
CA LYS A 32 0.14 -34.32 -17.94
C LYS A 32 -0.04 -33.69 -16.56
N ARG A 33 0.75 -34.18 -15.60
CA ARG A 33 0.81 -33.75 -14.20
C ARG A 33 0.98 -32.22 -14.11
N PRO A 34 0.45 -31.55 -13.07
CA PRO A 34 0.42 -30.10 -12.94
C PRO A 34 1.77 -29.53 -12.47
N LEU A 35 2.85 -29.84 -13.19
CA LEU A 35 4.22 -29.40 -12.84
C LEU A 35 4.43 -27.90 -13.11
N GLY A 36 3.68 -27.31 -14.05
CA GLY A 36 3.77 -25.88 -14.37
C GLY A 36 3.25 -24.93 -13.28
N ARG A 37 2.33 -25.39 -12.41
CA ARG A 37 1.70 -24.53 -11.39
C ARG A 37 2.65 -24.22 -10.22
N ARG A 38 3.50 -25.17 -9.83
CA ARG A 38 4.51 -24.99 -8.76
C ARG A 38 5.68 -24.10 -9.21
N TYR A 39 6.14 -24.25 -10.45
CA TYR A 39 7.18 -23.40 -11.03
C TYR A 39 6.74 -21.93 -11.18
N GLY A 40 5.48 -21.69 -11.58
CA GLY A 40 4.93 -20.33 -11.67
C GLY A 40 4.83 -19.62 -10.32
N LEU A 41 4.40 -20.33 -9.26
CA LEU A 41 4.36 -19.76 -7.91
C LEU A 41 5.76 -19.46 -7.37
N TRP A 42 6.72 -20.36 -7.59
CA TRP A 42 8.10 -20.15 -7.17
C TRP A 42 8.78 -18.99 -7.91
N PHE A 43 8.50 -18.83 -9.21
CA PHE A 43 8.97 -17.68 -9.98
C PHE A 43 8.37 -16.37 -9.49
N ARG A 44 7.08 -16.35 -9.14
CA ARG A 44 6.42 -15.17 -8.53
C ARG A 44 7.01 -14.85 -7.17
N LEU A 45 7.22 -15.85 -6.32
CA LEU A 45 7.86 -15.66 -5.01
C LEU A 45 9.30 -15.13 -5.15
N ARG A 46 10.10 -15.70 -6.05
CA ARG A 46 11.46 -15.24 -6.34
C ARG A 46 11.46 -13.79 -6.84
N LYS A 47 10.53 -13.42 -7.70
CA LYS A 47 10.37 -12.04 -8.19
C LYS A 47 10.00 -11.08 -7.04
N LEU A 48 9.10 -11.48 -6.14
CA LEU A 48 8.77 -10.70 -4.94
C LEU A 48 9.97 -10.51 -4.02
N ILE A 49 10.75 -11.56 -3.76
CA ILE A 49 11.96 -11.47 -2.92
C ILE A 49 13.00 -10.53 -3.54
N ILE A 50 13.24 -10.64 -4.85
CA ILE A 50 14.16 -9.73 -5.56
C ILE A 50 13.66 -8.29 -5.51
N TRP A 51 12.35 -8.08 -5.67
CA TRP A 51 11.74 -6.75 -5.57
C TRP A 51 11.89 -6.17 -4.17
N LEU A 52 11.61 -6.94 -3.12
CA LEU A 52 11.79 -6.53 -1.72
C LEU A 52 13.26 -6.18 -1.43
N LEU A 53 14.21 -7.00 -1.90
CA LEU A 53 15.64 -6.72 -1.74
C LEU A 53 16.05 -5.46 -2.50
N GLY A 54 15.55 -5.27 -3.71
CA GLY A 54 15.78 -4.07 -4.51
C GLY A 54 15.26 -2.82 -3.81
N VAL A 55 14.04 -2.85 -3.28
CA VAL A 55 13.45 -1.77 -2.48
C VAL A 55 14.28 -1.50 -1.22
N TYR A 56 14.70 -2.55 -0.51
CA TYR A 56 15.52 -2.44 0.70
C TYR A 56 16.86 -1.75 0.45
N ILE A 57 17.50 -2.01 -0.70
CA ILE A 57 18.76 -1.35 -1.09
C ILE A 57 18.50 0.05 -1.66
N ALA A 58 17.43 0.22 -2.43
CA ALA A 58 17.12 1.48 -3.10
C ALA A 58 16.72 2.59 -2.10
N ILE A 59 15.93 2.27 -1.07
CA ILE A 59 15.47 3.24 -0.06
C ILE A 59 16.64 4.00 0.59
N PRO A 60 17.65 3.35 1.23
CA PRO A 60 18.75 4.06 1.86
C PRO A 60 19.60 4.83 0.86
N PHE A 61 19.74 4.33 -0.38
CA PHE A 61 20.44 5.05 -1.45
C PHE A 61 19.68 6.32 -1.85
N LEU A 62 18.36 6.26 -2.00
CA LEU A 62 17.51 7.41 -2.33
C LEU A 62 17.55 8.48 -1.24
N VAL A 63 17.51 8.06 0.04
CA VAL A 63 17.61 8.95 1.20
C VAL A 63 18.98 9.64 1.23
N LYS A 64 20.07 8.92 0.93
CA LYS A 64 21.43 9.47 0.87
C LYS A 64 21.65 10.40 -0.32
N LEU A 65 21.06 10.10 -1.48
CA LEU A 65 21.22 10.88 -2.71
C LEU A 65 20.46 12.22 -2.65
N CYS A 66 19.38 12.26 -1.89
CA CYS A 66 18.54 13.45 -1.76
C CYS A 66 18.28 13.81 -0.28
N PRO A 67 19.13 14.67 0.31
CA PRO A 67 18.90 15.22 1.65
C PRO A 67 17.54 15.91 1.79
N ALA A 68 17.02 16.48 0.70
CA ALA A 68 15.67 17.04 0.65
C ALA A 68 14.59 15.98 0.89
N ILE A 69 14.71 14.78 0.31
CA ILE A 69 13.77 13.67 0.55
C ILE A 69 13.91 13.17 1.98
N GLN A 70 15.13 13.10 2.51
CA GLN A 70 15.39 12.76 3.90
C GLN A 70 14.65 13.70 4.86
N ALA A 71 14.77 15.02 4.69
CA ALA A 71 14.04 15.98 5.52
C ALA A 71 12.52 15.80 5.40
N LYS A 72 12.01 15.60 4.19
CA LYS A 72 10.57 15.39 3.95
C LYS A 72 10.03 14.09 4.56
N LEU A 73 10.83 13.02 4.58
CA LEU A 73 10.50 11.73 5.19
C LEU A 73 10.60 11.79 6.73
N VAL A 74 11.67 12.38 7.26
CA VAL A 74 11.91 12.50 8.71
C VAL A 74 10.84 13.36 9.37
N PHE A 75 10.49 14.49 8.75
CA PHE A 75 9.48 15.37 9.30
C PHE A 75 8.05 15.04 8.85
N LEU A 76 7.90 14.09 7.91
CA LEU A 76 6.64 13.65 7.32
C LEU A 76 5.62 14.78 7.03
N ASN A 77 6.10 16.00 6.71
CA ASN A 77 5.28 17.21 6.56
C ASN A 77 4.21 17.10 5.46
N PHE A 78 4.29 16.08 4.60
CA PHE A 78 3.34 15.85 3.50
C PHE A 78 2.11 15.06 3.95
N VAL A 79 2.19 14.37 5.10
CA VAL A 79 1.08 13.57 5.61
C VAL A 79 0.54 14.29 6.84
N ARG A 80 -0.51 15.08 6.61
CA ARG A 80 -1.24 15.78 7.68
C ARG A 80 -2.24 14.82 8.30
N VAL A 81 -1.84 14.11 9.35
CA VAL A 81 -2.74 13.21 10.11
C VAL A 81 -3.14 13.92 11.40
N PRO A 82 -4.44 14.11 11.68
CA PRO A 82 -5.62 13.76 10.88
C PRO A 82 -5.91 14.77 9.75
N TYR A 83 -6.45 14.26 8.64
CA TYR A 83 -6.65 15.03 7.40
C TYR A 83 -7.68 16.16 7.49
N PHE A 84 -8.54 16.17 8.52
CA PHE A 84 -9.70 17.06 8.61
C PHE A 84 -9.94 17.62 10.02
N ILE A 85 -8.89 18.00 10.75
CA ILE A 85 -9.08 18.76 12.00
C ILE A 85 -9.36 20.22 11.64
N ASP A 86 -10.51 20.75 12.06
CA ASP A 86 -10.75 22.19 12.04
C ASP A 86 -10.04 22.85 13.24
N LEU A 87 -8.81 23.30 13.02
CA LEU A 87 -8.03 24.03 14.03
C LEU A 87 -8.64 25.40 14.36
N LYS A 88 -9.63 25.87 13.61
CA LYS A 88 -10.33 27.12 13.91
C LYS A 88 -11.28 26.97 15.10
N ARG A 89 -11.69 25.73 15.42
CA ARG A 89 -12.65 25.40 16.47
C ARG A 89 -12.00 24.51 17.52
N PRO A 90 -11.17 25.06 18.42
CA PRO A 90 -10.51 24.28 19.47
C PRO A 90 -11.53 23.56 20.39
N GLN A 91 -12.78 24.03 20.46
CA GLN A 91 -13.86 23.38 21.22
C GLN A 91 -14.19 21.98 20.68
N ASP A 92 -14.07 21.77 19.36
CA ASP A 92 -14.28 20.46 18.73
C ASP A 92 -13.17 19.45 19.12
N GLN A 93 -12.05 19.94 19.66
CA GLN A 93 -10.93 19.14 20.19
C GLN A 93 -10.98 19.00 21.74
N GLY A 94 -12.09 19.40 22.38
CA GLY A 94 -12.26 19.36 23.83
C GLY A 94 -11.69 20.57 24.58
N LEU A 95 -11.21 21.60 23.87
CA LEU A 95 -10.67 22.82 24.45
C LEU A 95 -11.75 23.91 24.52
N ASN A 96 -12.60 23.83 25.55
CA ASN A 96 -13.78 24.68 25.72
C ASN A 96 -13.51 26.12 26.22
N HIS A 97 -12.28 26.40 26.67
CA HIS A 97 -11.87 27.70 27.22
C HIS A 97 -10.72 28.30 26.42
N THR A 98 -10.74 28.02 25.13
CA THR A 98 -9.67 28.35 24.19
C THR A 98 -10.24 29.05 22.97
N CYS A 99 -9.60 30.14 22.57
CA CYS A 99 -9.92 30.90 21.36
C CYS A 99 -8.76 30.82 20.36
N ASN A 100 -9.10 30.81 19.08
CA ASN A 100 -8.12 30.82 18.00
C ASN A 100 -7.88 32.26 17.51
N TYR A 101 -6.61 32.63 17.39
CA TYR A 101 -6.12 33.92 16.93
C TYR A 101 -5.19 33.73 15.74
N TYR A 102 -5.10 34.77 14.91
CA TYR A 102 -4.14 34.83 13.82
C TYR A 102 -3.27 36.07 13.99
N LEU A 103 -1.97 35.85 14.21
CA LEU A 103 -0.98 36.91 14.36
C LEU A 103 -0.23 37.08 13.03
N GLN A 104 0.09 38.32 12.68
CA GLN A 104 0.90 38.65 11.50
C GLN A 104 2.15 39.42 11.94
N PRO A 105 3.23 38.73 12.31
CA PRO A 105 4.47 39.39 12.75
C PRO A 105 5.25 40.03 11.59
N GLU A 106 5.14 39.47 10.39
CA GLU A 106 5.86 39.88 9.17
C GLU A 106 4.90 39.96 7.99
N GLU A 107 5.25 40.73 6.97
CA GLU A 107 4.52 40.75 5.70
C GLU A 107 4.51 39.32 5.12
N ASP A 108 3.34 38.84 4.72
CA ASP A 108 3.07 37.50 4.18
C ASP A 108 3.16 36.30 5.16
N VAL A 109 3.40 36.54 6.46
CA VAL A 109 3.41 35.46 7.48
C VAL A 109 2.20 35.58 8.38
N THR A 110 1.35 34.54 8.42
CA THR A 110 0.22 34.45 9.36
C THR A 110 0.37 33.22 10.25
N ILE A 111 0.41 33.44 11.57
CA ILE A 111 0.59 32.39 12.58
C ILE A 111 -0.72 32.17 13.31
N GLY A 112 -1.22 30.93 13.31
CA GLY A 112 -2.36 30.52 14.12
C GLY A 112 -1.95 30.27 15.57
N VAL A 113 -2.63 30.89 16.53
CA VAL A 113 -2.35 30.77 17.96
C VAL A 113 -3.62 30.42 18.71
N TRP A 114 -3.53 29.42 19.59
CA TRP A 114 -4.59 29.12 20.53
C TRP A 114 -4.31 29.80 21.87
N HIS A 115 -5.22 30.67 22.30
CA HIS A 115 -5.16 31.30 23.60
C HIS A 115 -6.16 30.60 24.54
N THR A 116 -5.65 29.98 25.59
CA THR A 116 -6.45 29.34 26.64
C THR A 116 -6.34 30.14 27.92
N VAL A 117 -7.48 30.49 28.52
CA VAL A 117 -7.49 31.25 29.78
C VAL A 117 -7.18 30.36 30.99
N PRO A 118 -6.61 30.92 32.07
CA PRO A 118 -6.39 30.19 33.32
C PRO A 118 -7.66 29.54 33.89
N ALA A 119 -7.49 28.42 34.59
CA ALA A 119 -8.60 27.66 35.18
C ALA A 119 -9.52 28.49 36.09
N ALA A 120 -8.96 29.49 36.79
CA ALA A 120 -9.71 30.42 37.62
C ALA A 120 -10.77 31.21 36.83
N LEU A 121 -10.55 31.45 35.53
CA LEU A 121 -11.43 32.23 34.66
C LEU A 121 -12.39 31.38 33.82
N TRP A 122 -12.31 30.05 33.87
CA TRP A 122 -13.12 29.16 33.03
C TRP A 122 -14.62 29.35 33.18
N LYS A 123 -15.10 29.59 34.40
CA LYS A 123 -16.52 29.88 34.66
C LYS A 123 -16.97 31.16 33.95
N THR A 124 -16.14 32.20 34.01
CA THR A 124 -16.41 33.52 33.41
C THR A 124 -16.27 33.51 31.91
N ALA A 125 -15.36 32.69 31.37
CA ALA A 125 -15.07 32.56 29.94
C ALA A 125 -16.21 31.90 29.13
N ARG A 126 -17.15 31.24 29.81
CA ARG A 126 -18.23 30.51 29.14
C ARG A 126 -19.17 31.48 28.40
N GLY A 127 -19.27 31.32 27.08
CA GLY A 127 -20.12 32.17 26.23
C GLY A 127 -19.56 33.57 26.00
N LYS A 128 -18.28 33.80 26.32
CA LYS A 128 -17.59 35.05 26.01
C LYS A 128 -17.08 35.06 24.58
N ASP A 129 -16.96 36.27 24.05
CA ASP A 129 -16.49 36.56 22.71
C ASP A 129 -14.98 36.85 22.69
N GLN A 130 -14.43 36.96 21.50
CA GLN A 130 -12.98 37.10 21.29
C GLN A 130 -12.38 38.35 21.94
N LEU A 131 -13.12 39.46 21.99
CA LEU A 131 -12.69 40.70 22.65
C LEU A 131 -12.46 40.51 24.14
N TRP A 132 -13.32 39.74 24.82
CA TRP A 132 -13.13 39.42 26.23
C TRP A 132 -11.87 38.58 26.47
N PHE A 133 -11.57 37.64 25.57
CA PHE A 133 -10.34 36.85 25.64
C PHE A 133 -9.08 37.70 25.41
N GLU A 134 -9.16 38.73 24.55
CA GLU A 134 -8.06 39.69 24.38
C GLU A 134 -7.84 40.54 25.64
N ASP A 135 -8.92 41.06 26.23
CA ASP A 135 -8.86 41.82 27.48
C ASP A 135 -8.29 40.98 28.64
N ALA A 136 -8.62 39.69 28.69
CA ALA A 136 -8.11 38.77 29.70
C ALA A 136 -6.56 38.59 29.65
N LEU A 137 -5.91 38.83 28.51
CA LEU A 137 -4.44 38.83 28.41
C LEU A 137 -3.80 39.98 29.21
N GLY A 138 -4.52 41.08 29.41
CA GLY A 138 -4.07 42.21 30.22
C GLY A 138 -4.17 41.98 31.73
N SER A 139 -4.65 40.81 32.17
CA SER A 139 -4.76 40.48 33.58
C SER A 139 -3.40 40.21 34.23
N SER A 140 -3.34 40.21 35.56
CA SER A 140 -2.13 39.94 36.34
C SER A 140 -1.73 38.45 36.39
N HIS A 141 -2.41 37.59 35.64
CA HIS A 141 -2.09 36.16 35.60
C HIS A 141 -0.83 35.92 34.76
N PRO A 142 0.00 34.93 35.12
CA PRO A 142 1.19 34.58 34.34
C PRO A 142 0.81 34.03 32.97
N VAL A 143 1.58 34.42 31.95
CA VAL A 143 1.43 33.94 30.56
C VAL A 143 2.43 32.83 30.29
N ILE A 144 1.96 31.70 29.75
CA ILE A 144 2.80 30.57 29.35
C ILE A 144 2.72 30.45 27.83
N LEU A 145 3.87 30.58 27.16
CA LEU A 145 4.00 30.34 25.73
C LEU A 145 4.38 28.89 25.46
N TYR A 146 3.47 28.12 24.89
CA TYR A 146 3.73 26.75 24.44
C TYR A 146 3.91 26.71 22.93
N LEU A 147 5.11 26.33 22.50
CA LEU A 147 5.44 26.13 21.09
C LEU A 147 5.56 24.62 20.86
N HIS A 148 4.67 24.08 20.03
CA HIS A 148 4.72 22.66 19.71
C HIS A 148 5.89 22.35 18.76
N GLY A 149 6.46 21.15 18.87
CA GLY A 149 7.48 20.67 17.93
C GLY A 149 6.87 20.35 16.55
N ASN A 150 7.68 19.81 15.63
CA ASN A 150 7.19 19.49 14.29
C ASN A 150 6.21 18.31 14.34
N ALA A 151 4.90 18.59 14.43
CA ALA A 151 3.83 17.62 14.67
C ALA A 151 2.81 17.56 13.51
N GLY A 152 3.22 17.94 12.29
CA GLY A 152 2.34 17.93 11.12
C GLY A 152 1.42 19.16 11.00
N THR A 153 1.49 20.09 11.94
CA THR A 153 0.91 21.44 11.86
C THR A 153 2.04 22.45 11.63
N ARG A 154 1.85 23.30 10.62
CA ARG A 154 2.70 24.44 10.26
C ARG A 154 1.82 25.66 10.22
#